data_AF-A0A849WS12-F1
#
_entry.id   AF-A0A849WS12-F1
#
_cell.length_a   1.000
_cell.length_b   1.000
_cell.length_c   1.000
_cell.angle_alpha   90.00
_cell.angle_beta   90.00
_cell.angle_gamma   90.00
#
_symmetry.space_group_name_H-M   'P 1'
#
loop_
_entity.id
_entity.type
_entity.pdbx_description
1 polymer ?
#
loop_
_entity_poly.entity_id
_entity_poly.type
_entity_poly.pdbx_seq_one_letter_code
_entity_poly.pdbx_strand_id
1 'polypeptide(L)'
;MFVSFFESIKYVGHLVPISFLRIFLGYYYLESALQKYNGDFLVKPKIAESISEFLPMSHAPEWYKLIISSQFIPQWQFLAFLITGFEFAIAVSYLLGYVVRPMALIGVFLSLNLIFILGPQAEELQKTFLAIHFVMAWIGAGRCLGIDYYFYKKRRGIWW
;
A
#
# COMPACT_ATOMS: atom_id res chain seq x y z
N MET A 1 -11.25 -8.81 -25.78
CA MET A 1 -10.73 -8.71 -24.39
C MET A 1 -9.73 -9.83 -24.09
N PHE A 2 -10.07 -11.09 -24.32
CA PHE A 2 -9.14 -12.21 -24.12
C PHE A 2 -7.96 -12.24 -25.11
N VAL A 3 -8.17 -11.94 -26.40
CA VAL A 3 -7.08 -11.91 -27.41
C VAL A 3 -6.00 -10.86 -27.05
N SER A 4 -6.42 -9.67 -26.64
CA SER A 4 -5.53 -8.59 -26.16
C SER A 4 -4.82 -8.93 -24.84
N PHE A 5 -5.42 -9.78 -24.01
CA PHE A 5 -4.80 -10.27 -22.78
C PHE A 5 -3.63 -11.22 -23.10
N PHE A 6 -3.83 -12.17 -24.01
CA PHE A 6 -2.77 -13.07 -24.47
C PHE A 6 -1.68 -12.37 -25.29
N GLU A 7 -2.01 -11.34 -26.07
CA GLU A 7 -0.99 -10.49 -26.73
C GLU A 7 -0.08 -9.79 -25.73
N SER A 8 -0.61 -9.31 -24.60
CA SER A 8 0.22 -8.66 -23.57
C SER A 8 1.31 -9.60 -23.02
N ILE A 9 1.02 -10.91 -22.90
CA ILE A 9 1.98 -11.92 -22.44
C ILE A 9 3.14 -12.06 -23.43
N LYS A 10 2.87 -11.94 -24.74
CA LYS A 10 3.89 -12.09 -25.80
C LYS A 10 4.86 -10.91 -25.86
N TYR A 11 4.38 -9.68 -25.66
CA TYR A 11 5.21 -8.47 -25.74
C TYR A 11 5.88 -8.08 -24.41
N VAL A 12 5.36 -8.60 -23.30
CA VAL A 12 5.68 -8.14 -21.95
C VAL A 12 6.04 -9.31 -21.02
N GLY A 13 6.49 -10.44 -21.59
CA GLY A 13 6.79 -11.68 -20.89
C GLY A 13 7.69 -11.53 -19.64
N HIS A 14 8.58 -10.54 -19.62
CA HIS A 14 9.43 -10.24 -18.47
C HIS A 14 8.73 -9.55 -17.28
N LEU A 15 7.54 -8.96 -17.46
CA LEU A 15 6.78 -8.29 -16.38
C LEU A 15 5.63 -9.16 -15.83
N VAL A 16 5.49 -10.39 -16.33
CA VAL A 16 4.53 -11.37 -15.79
C VAL A 16 4.81 -11.69 -14.31
N PRO A 17 6.07 -11.91 -13.85
CA PRO A 17 6.35 -12.13 -12.43
C PRO A 17 5.92 -10.95 -11.55
N ILE A 18 6.07 -9.72 -12.04
CA ILE A 18 5.64 -8.51 -11.32
C ILE A 18 4.12 -8.44 -11.20
N SER A 19 3.40 -8.94 -12.21
CA SER A 19 1.93 -9.02 -12.16
C SER A 19 1.46 -10.02 -11.10
N PHE A 20 2.16 -11.15 -10.93
CA PHE A 20 1.89 -12.08 -9.83
C PHE A 20 2.19 -11.46 -8.46
N LEU A 21 3.33 -10.78 -8.33
CA LEU A 21 3.68 -10.05 -7.11
C LEU A 21 2.61 -9.01 -6.75
N ARG A 22 2.06 -8.32 -7.76
CA ARG A 22 0.96 -7.35 -7.60
C ARG A 22 -0.27 -8.02 -6.99
N ILE A 23 -0.73 -9.10 -7.60
CA ILE A 23 -1.94 -9.81 -7.15
C ILE A 23 -1.74 -10.40 -5.75
N PHE A 24 -0.56 -10.98 -5.50
CA PHE A 24 -0.19 -11.50 -4.17
C PHE A 24 -0.24 -10.41 -3.10
N LEU A 25 0.42 -9.26 -3.34
CA LEU A 25 0.36 -8.14 -2.42
C LEU A 25 -1.06 -7.59 -2.25
N GLY A 26 -1.82 -7.50 -3.34
CA GLY A 26 -3.22 -7.06 -3.29
C GLY A 26 -4.06 -7.97 -2.39
N TYR A 27 -3.88 -9.28 -2.49
CA TYR A 27 -4.52 -10.25 -1.59
C TYR A 27 -4.06 -10.09 -0.14
N TYR A 28 -2.75 -9.95 0.09
CA TYR A 28 -2.19 -9.74 1.43
C TYR A 28 -2.77 -8.49 2.12
N TYR A 29 -2.84 -7.36 1.41
CA TYR A 29 -3.43 -6.14 1.93
C TYR A 29 -4.94 -6.28 2.16
N LEU A 30 -5.65 -7.03 1.31
CA LEU A 30 -7.07 -7.30 1.52
C LEU A 30 -7.30 -8.08 2.81
N GLU A 31 -6.50 -9.12 3.04
CA GLU A 31 -6.56 -9.91 4.26
C GLU A 31 -6.24 -9.06 5.50
N SER A 32 -5.16 -8.26 5.45
CA SER A 32 -4.80 -7.35 6.55
C SER A 32 -5.90 -6.33 6.85
N ALA A 33 -6.50 -5.74 5.81
CA ALA A 33 -7.57 -4.76 5.95
C ALA A 33 -8.86 -5.40 6.52
N LEU A 34 -9.21 -6.60 6.06
CA LEU A 34 -10.35 -7.37 6.60
C LEU A 34 -10.14 -7.76 8.06
N GLN A 35 -8.94 -8.19 8.43
CA GLN A 35 -8.60 -8.48 9.83
C GLN A 35 -8.70 -7.24 10.72
N LYS A 36 -8.28 -6.07 10.23
CA LYS A 36 -8.41 -4.79 10.96
C LYS A 36 -9.85 -4.31 11.04
N TYR A 37 -10.63 -4.49 9.97
CA TYR A 37 -12.03 -4.09 9.91
C TYR A 37 -12.93 -4.95 10.80
N ASN A 38 -12.75 -6.27 10.78
CA ASN A 38 -13.51 -7.20 11.60
C ASN A 38 -12.98 -7.31 13.04
N GLY A 39 -11.74 -6.87 13.28
CA GLY A 39 -11.10 -6.91 14.58
C GLY A 39 -11.28 -5.62 15.39
N ASP A 40 -10.63 -5.59 16.55
CA ASP A 40 -10.69 -4.46 17.48
C ASP A 40 -9.88 -3.22 17.04
N PHE A 41 -9.26 -3.22 15.86
CA PHE A 41 -8.32 -2.16 15.44
C PHE A 41 -9.01 -0.79 15.30
N LEU A 42 -10.29 -0.77 14.91
CA LEU A 42 -11.08 0.46 14.77
C LEU A 42 -11.78 0.87 16.08
N VAL A 43 -11.86 -0.02 17.06
CA VAL A 43 -12.63 0.16 18.30
C VAL A 43 -11.73 0.45 19.51
N LYS A 44 -10.51 -0.13 19.53
CA LYS A 44 -9.55 0.04 20.62
C LYS A 44 -8.35 0.89 20.15
N PRO A 45 -7.75 1.70 21.05
CA PRO A 45 -6.64 2.60 20.75
C PRO A 45 -5.28 1.88 20.53
N LYS A 46 -5.27 0.70 19.89
CA LYS A 46 -4.06 -0.11 19.66
C LYS A 46 -2.98 0.67 18.89
N ILE A 47 -3.40 1.50 17.93
CA ILE A 47 -2.46 2.34 17.17
C ILE A 47 -1.86 3.46 18.04
N ALA A 48 -2.63 4.01 18.98
CA ALA A 48 -2.12 5.03 19.89
C ALA A 48 -1.12 4.45 20.89
N GLU A 49 -1.40 3.23 21.37
CA GLU A 49 -0.48 2.46 22.21
C GLU A 49 0.83 2.20 21.46
N SER A 50 0.77 1.67 20.23
CA SER A 50 1.97 1.40 19.44
C SER A 50 2.77 2.67 19.13
N ILE A 51 2.09 3.77 18.79
CA ILE A 51 2.73 5.07 18.60
C ILE A 51 3.45 5.50 19.89
N SER A 52 2.78 5.43 21.04
CA SER A 52 3.35 5.90 22.31
C SER A 52 4.56 5.07 22.74
N GLU A 53 4.54 3.77 22.43
CA GLU A 53 5.62 2.84 22.74
C GLU A 53 6.81 2.98 21.79
N PHE A 54 6.59 2.98 20.47
CA PHE A 54 7.66 2.83 19.47
C PHE A 54 8.16 4.15 18.89
N LEU A 55 7.32 5.19 18.79
CA LEU A 55 7.72 6.50 18.26
C LEU A 55 8.93 7.11 19.01
N PRO A 56 9.04 7.08 20.36
CA PRO A 56 10.21 7.64 21.04
C PRO A 56 11.49 6.88 20.69
N MET A 57 11.42 5.55 20.55
CA MET A 57 12.55 4.68 20.18
C MET A 57 12.93 4.76 18.69
N SER A 58 12.02 5.24 17.85
CA SER A 58 12.25 5.35 16.41
C SER A 58 13.31 6.41 16.05
N HIS A 59 14.02 6.19 14.94
CA HIS A 59 14.92 7.18 14.32
C HIS A 59 14.18 8.30 13.56
N ALA A 60 12.88 8.49 13.83
CA ALA A 60 12.11 9.53 13.16
C ALA A 60 12.60 10.94 13.55
N PRO A 61 12.49 11.93 12.64
CA PRO A 61 12.81 13.31 12.96
C PRO A 61 11.95 13.87 14.10
N GLU A 62 12.52 14.76 14.92
CA GLU A 62 11.83 15.29 16.10
C GLU A 62 10.53 16.05 15.76
N TRP A 63 10.53 16.79 14.66
CA TRP A 63 9.33 17.49 14.17
C TRP A 63 8.18 16.53 13.85
N TYR A 64 8.50 15.33 13.34
CA TYR A 64 7.52 14.31 13.02
C TYR A 64 6.97 13.69 14.30
N LYS A 65 7.85 13.43 15.29
CA LYS A 65 7.44 12.92 16.61
C LYS A 65 6.46 13.87 17.29
N LEU A 66 6.70 15.19 17.23
CA LEU A 66 5.82 16.22 17.79
C LEU A 66 4.44 16.28 17.12
N ILE A 67 4.39 16.17 15.78
CA ILE A 67 3.11 16.18 15.04
C ILE A 67 2.30 14.95 15.39
N ILE A 68 2.93 13.77 15.38
CA ILE A 68 2.23 12.52 15.70
C ILE A 68 1.71 12.52 17.14
N SER A 69 2.55 12.92 18.10
CA SER A 69 2.16 12.92 19.50
C SER A 69 1.04 13.91 19.83
N SER A 70 1.06 15.09 19.21
CA SER A 70 0.08 16.16 19.49
C SER A 70 -1.22 16.05 18.70
N GLN A 71 -1.18 15.59 17.44
CA GLN A 71 -2.34 15.61 16.53
C GLN A 71 -2.89 14.24 16.17
N PHE A 72 -2.09 13.17 16.25
CA PHE A 72 -2.54 11.85 15.79
C PHE A 72 -2.85 10.89 16.94
N ILE A 73 -2.20 11.01 18.09
CA ILE A 73 -2.56 10.22 19.29
C ILE A 73 -3.99 10.54 19.78
N PRO A 74 -4.43 11.81 19.92
CA PRO A 74 -5.78 12.09 20.41
C PRO A 74 -6.86 11.68 19.40
N GLN A 75 -6.57 11.74 18.11
CA GLN A 75 -7.44 11.37 16.99
C GLN A 75 -7.10 9.98 16.42
N TRP A 76 -6.70 9.04 17.27
CA TRP A 76 -6.24 7.71 16.87
C TRP A 76 -7.26 6.93 16.03
N GLN A 77 -8.56 7.11 16.28
CA GLN A 77 -9.62 6.42 15.55
C GLN A 77 -9.68 6.87 14.08
N PHE A 78 -9.45 8.16 13.82
CA PHE A 78 -9.36 8.69 12.46
C PHE A 78 -8.15 8.12 11.73
N LEU A 79 -7.00 8.03 12.41
CA LEU A 79 -5.79 7.43 11.85
C LEU A 79 -6.00 5.93 11.54
N ALA A 80 -6.62 5.18 12.46
CA ALA A 80 -6.92 3.76 12.25
C ALA A 80 -7.83 3.56 11.04
N PHE A 81 -8.88 4.38 10.90
CA PHE A 81 -9.77 4.34 9.73
C PHE A 81 -9.03 4.67 8.43
N LEU A 82 -8.14 5.67 8.45
CA LEU A 82 -7.36 6.08 7.29
C LEU A 82 -6.35 5.00 6.85
N ILE A 83 -5.67 4.36 7.81
CA ILE A 83 -4.77 3.23 7.55
C ILE A 83 -5.55 2.08 6.90
N THR A 84 -6.65 1.64 7.52
CA THR A 84 -7.46 0.53 6.98
C THR A 84 -8.06 0.88 5.61
N GLY A 85 -8.51 2.13 5.42
CA GLY A 85 -9.03 2.62 4.15
C GLY A 85 -7.99 2.63 3.04
N PHE A 86 -6.75 3.04 3.32
CA PHE A 86 -5.66 2.96 2.35
C PHE A 86 -5.27 1.53 2.02
N GLU A 87 -5.26 0.63 3.00
CA GLU A 87 -4.99 -0.80 2.75
C GLU A 87 -6.05 -1.42 1.83
N PHE A 88 -7.33 -1.11 2.04
CA PHE A 88 -8.40 -1.52 1.12
C PHE A 88 -8.22 -0.92 -0.29
N ALA A 89 -7.89 0.36 -0.39
CA ALA A 89 -7.70 1.03 -1.68
C ALA A 89 -6.54 0.41 -2.48
N ILE A 90 -5.40 0.14 -1.80
CA ILE A 90 -4.24 -0.54 -2.38
C ILE A 90 -4.61 -1.97 -2.81
N ALA A 91 -5.29 -2.72 -1.93
CA ALA A 91 -5.71 -4.09 -2.20
C ALA A 91 -6.57 -4.20 -3.46
N VAL A 92 -7.64 -3.40 -3.54
CA VAL A 92 -8.56 -3.39 -4.68
C VAL A 92 -7.83 -2.96 -5.96
N SER A 93 -6.99 -1.93 -5.89
CA SER A 93 -6.21 -1.45 -7.03
C SER A 93 -5.25 -2.51 -7.57
N TYR A 94 -4.55 -3.23 -6.68
CA TYR A 94 -3.57 -4.24 -7.06
C TYR A 94 -4.22 -5.53 -7.58
N LEU A 95 -5.35 -5.95 -7.01
CA LEU A 95 -6.10 -7.11 -7.50
C LEU A 95 -6.68 -6.84 -8.89
N LEU A 96 -7.33 -5.70 -9.07
CA LEU A 96 -7.93 -5.31 -10.36
C LEU A 96 -6.88 -4.89 -11.39
N GLY A 97 -5.69 -4.47 -10.93
CA GLY A 97 -4.69 -3.84 -11.78
C GLY A 97 -5.21 -2.54 -12.40
N TYR A 98 -5.92 -1.75 -11.59
CA TYR A 98 -6.49 -0.45 -11.96
C TYR A 98 -5.91 0.67 -11.09
N VAL A 99 -5.36 1.71 -11.70
CA VAL A 99 -4.81 2.89 -10.99
C VAL A 99 -3.66 2.50 -10.06
N VAL A 100 -2.84 1.54 -10.49
CA VAL A 100 -1.77 0.91 -9.68
C VAL A 100 -0.71 1.91 -9.26
N ARG A 101 -0.39 2.89 -10.11
CA ARG A 101 0.68 3.89 -9.86
C ARG A 101 0.41 4.81 -8.67
N PRO A 102 -0.68 5.60 -8.64
CA PRO A 102 -0.94 6.46 -7.50
C PRO A 102 -1.24 5.65 -6.23
N MET A 103 -1.82 4.46 -6.35
CA MET A 103 -2.02 3.58 -5.18
C MET A 103 -0.71 3.02 -4.65
N ALA A 104 0.26 2.73 -5.52
CA ALA A 104 1.61 2.38 -5.09
C ALA A 104 2.31 3.53 -4.36
N LEU A 105 2.11 4.79 -4.77
CA LEU A 105 2.63 5.95 -4.04
C LEU A 105 1.97 6.11 -2.66
N ILE A 106 0.67 5.87 -2.55
CA ILE A 106 -0.03 5.82 -1.25
C ILE A 106 0.55 4.70 -0.39
N GLY A 107 0.83 3.53 -0.97
CA GLY A 107 1.48 2.43 -0.27
C GLY A 107 2.90 2.74 0.19
N VAL A 108 3.70 3.46 -0.62
CA VAL A 108 5.01 4.00 -0.18
C VAL A 108 4.84 4.89 1.04
N PHE A 109 3.89 5.84 0.97
CA PHE A 109 3.61 6.75 2.08
C PHE A 109 3.18 5.99 3.33
N LEU A 110 2.25 5.05 3.20
CA LEU A 110 1.80 4.19 4.30
C LEU A 110 2.95 3.38 4.88
N SER A 111 3.84 2.84 4.03
CA SER A 111 5.03 2.11 4.47
C SER A 111 6.02 2.94 5.24
N LEU A 112 6.29 4.16 4.80
CA LEU A 112 7.16 5.07 5.55
C LEU A 112 6.60 5.40 6.93
N ASN A 113 5.30 5.68 7.04
CA ASN A 113 4.69 6.01 8.34
C ASN A 113 4.72 4.80 9.29
N LEU A 114 4.35 3.62 8.79
CA LEU A 114 4.25 2.42 9.61
C LEU A 114 5.60 1.87 10.08
N ILE A 115 6.70 2.12 9.35
CA ILE A 115 8.08 1.83 9.81
C ILE A 115 8.36 2.51 11.16
N PHE A 116 7.87 3.73 11.36
CA PHE A 116 8.12 4.48 12.60
C PHE A 116 7.14 4.16 13.73
N ILE A 117 6.00 3.51 13.42
CA ILE A 117 4.86 3.38 14.35
C ILE A 117 4.66 1.95 14.88
N LEU A 118 4.92 0.91 14.07
CA LEU A 118 4.59 -0.48 14.43
C LEU A 118 5.71 -1.23 15.17
N GLY A 119 6.86 -0.60 15.38
CA GLY A 119 7.99 -1.18 16.10
C GLY A 119 8.85 -2.16 15.27
N PRO A 120 9.92 -2.71 15.87
CA PRO A 120 10.99 -3.42 15.16
C PRO A 120 10.54 -4.75 14.53
N GLN A 121 9.52 -5.41 15.09
CA GLN A 121 8.99 -6.68 14.54
C GLN A 121 8.35 -6.49 13.16
N ALA A 122 7.73 -5.34 12.91
CA ALA A 122 7.09 -5.01 11.65
C ALA A 122 7.97 -4.16 10.73
N GLU A 123 9.08 -3.63 11.23
CA GLU A 123 9.96 -2.70 10.51
C GLU A 123 10.58 -3.34 9.27
N GLU A 124 11.13 -4.56 9.39
CA GLU A 124 11.74 -5.26 8.26
C GLU A 124 10.70 -5.55 7.15
N LEU A 125 9.53 -6.04 7.54
CA LEU A 125 8.42 -6.28 6.61
C LEU A 125 8.03 -4.97 5.90
N GLN A 126 7.89 -3.88 6.64
CA GLN A 126 7.47 -2.61 6.07
C GLN A 126 8.54 -1.97 5.17
N LYS A 127 9.82 -2.19 5.44
CA LYS A 127 10.93 -1.84 4.51
C LYS A 127 10.86 -2.66 3.22
N THR A 128 10.55 -3.95 3.28
CA THR A 128 10.37 -4.75 2.07
C THR A 128 9.16 -4.29 1.26
N PHE A 129 8.03 -3.99 1.92
CA PHE A 129 6.86 -3.43 1.26
C PHE A 129 7.17 -2.08 0.64
N LEU A 130 7.87 -1.18 1.34
CA LEU A 130 8.31 0.10 0.80
C LEU A 130 9.03 -0.07 -0.55
N ALA A 131 10.03 -0.97 -0.60
CA ALA A 131 10.79 -1.25 -1.81
C ALA A 131 9.89 -1.78 -2.94
N ILE A 132 8.97 -2.70 -2.64
CA ILE A 132 8.06 -3.25 -3.65
C ILE A 132 7.10 -2.18 -4.17
N HIS A 133 6.53 -1.34 -3.31
CA HIS A 133 5.64 -0.25 -3.74
C HIS A 133 6.37 0.77 -4.62
N PHE A 134 7.64 1.09 -4.32
CA PHE A 134 8.47 1.91 -5.20
C PHE A 134 8.64 1.29 -6.57
N VAL A 135 8.95 -0.01 -6.64
CA VAL A 135 9.08 -0.73 -7.91
C VAL A 135 7.75 -0.73 -8.69
N MET A 136 6.62 -0.93 -8.00
CA MET A 136 5.29 -0.88 -8.62
C MET A 136 4.93 0.50 -9.17
N ALA A 137 5.25 1.56 -8.43
CA ALA A 137 5.07 2.94 -8.87
C ALA A 137 5.92 3.25 -10.10
N TRP A 138 7.19 2.80 -10.12
CA TRP A 138 8.14 3.05 -11.20
C TRP A 138 7.77 2.32 -12.50
N ILE A 139 7.51 1.01 -12.40
CA ILE A 139 7.22 0.17 -13.57
C ILE A 139 5.80 0.46 -14.11
N GLY A 140 4.85 0.80 -13.22
CA GLY A 140 3.44 0.91 -13.59
C GLY A 140 2.87 -0.46 -13.94
N ALA A 141 2.83 -1.36 -12.95
CA ALA A 141 2.40 -2.75 -13.11
C ALA A 141 0.93 -2.94 -13.57
N GLY A 142 0.15 -1.86 -13.74
CA GLY A 142 -1.16 -1.89 -14.42
C GLY A 142 -1.06 -2.18 -15.94
N ARG A 143 0.11 -1.93 -16.54
CA ARG A 143 0.37 -2.15 -17.98
C ARG A 143 0.46 -3.63 -18.37
N CYS A 144 0.49 -4.52 -17.39
CA CYS A 144 0.65 -5.97 -17.58
C CYS A 144 -0.48 -6.68 -16.85
N LEU A 145 -1.33 -7.42 -17.57
CA LEU A 145 -2.38 -8.26 -17.00
C LEU A 145 -3.31 -7.52 -16.01
N GLY A 146 -3.51 -6.21 -16.18
CA GLY A 146 -4.41 -5.36 -15.38
C GLY A 146 -5.46 -4.69 -16.26
N ILE A 147 -6.56 -4.23 -15.65
CA ILE A 147 -7.58 -3.44 -16.36
C ILE A 147 -6.98 -2.16 -16.95
N ASP A 148 -5.92 -1.62 -16.34
CA ASP A 148 -5.14 -0.49 -16.84
C ASP A 148 -4.62 -0.72 -18.28
N TYR A 149 -4.33 -1.96 -18.71
CA TYR A 149 -3.91 -2.24 -20.09
C TYR A 149 -4.94 -1.79 -21.14
N TYR A 150 -6.24 -1.89 -20.83
CA TYR A 150 -7.31 -1.50 -21.75
C TYR A 150 -7.40 0.02 -21.92
N PHE A 151 -7.25 0.77 -20.83
CA PHE A 151 -7.29 2.23 -20.84
C PHE A 151 -5.98 2.85 -21.33
N TYR A 152 -4.84 2.23 -21.02
CA TYR A 152 -3.51 2.64 -21.48
C TYR A 152 -3.41 2.70 -23.00
N LYS A 153 -4.08 1.78 -23.72
CA LYS A 153 -4.12 1.80 -25.19
C LYS A 153 -4.89 3.00 -25.75
N LYS A 154 -5.79 3.63 -24.97
CA LYS A 154 -6.72 4.67 -25.42
C LYS A 154 -6.39 6.08 -24.91
N ARG A 155 -5.74 6.24 -23.75
CA ARG A 155 -5.24 7.54 -23.23
C ARG A 155 -3.87 7.39 -22.58
N ARG A 156 -2.84 8.04 -23.14
CA ARG A 156 -1.47 8.05 -22.60
C ARG A 156 -1.28 9.15 -21.54
N GLY A 157 -1.99 9.04 -20.41
CA GLY A 157 -1.81 9.96 -19.29
C GLY A 157 -0.72 9.50 -18.31
N ILE A 158 -0.16 10.43 -17.53
CA ILE A 158 0.86 10.18 -16.50
C ILE A 158 0.36 9.19 -15.43
N TRP A 159 -0.95 9.19 -15.21
CA TRP A 159 -1.66 8.39 -14.22
C TRP A 159 -1.87 6.90 -14.60
N TRP A 160 -1.54 6.51 -15.84
CA TRP A 160 -1.82 5.17 -16.42
C TRP A 160 -0.55 4.47 -16.95
#